data_AF-A0A128EZN6-F1
#
_entry.id   AF-A0A128EZN6-F1
#
_cell.length_a   1.000
_cell.length_b   1.000
_cell.length_c   1.000
_cell.angle_alpha   90.00
_cell.angle_beta   90.00
_cell.angle_gamma   90.00
#
_symmetry.space_group_name_H-M   'P 1'
#
loop_
_entity.id
_entity.type
_entity.pdbx_description
1 polymer ?
#
loop_
_entity_poly.entity_id
_entity_poly.type
_entity_poly.pdbx_seq_one_letter_code
_entity_poly.pdbx_strand_id
1 'polypeptide(L)'
;MEYLNKLLDDVKDRYNIPSDYALAQKLEVPRATVSRWRQNKNCAEWDVIFKLADLLQLDDQNVVYNILAEKTNNPRVIKALECGRPA
;
A
#
# COMPACT_ATOMS: atom_id res chain seq x y z
N MET A 1 2.39 7.25 5.32
CA MET A 1 1.58 6.29 4.58
C MET A 1 1.27 5.14 5.52
N GLU A 2 0.27 5.36 6.36
CA GLU A 2 -0.11 4.40 7.40
C GLU A 2 -0.73 3.16 6.77
N TYR A 3 -1.61 3.36 5.78
CA TYR A 3 -2.27 2.31 5.03
C TYR A 3 -1.28 1.44 4.23
N LEU A 4 -0.29 2.04 3.56
CA LEU A 4 0.73 1.24 2.86
C LEU A 4 1.54 0.37 3.83
N ASN A 5 1.90 0.91 4.99
CA ASN A 5 2.60 0.12 6.02
C ASN A 5 1.73 -1.02 6.54
N LYS A 6 0.44 -0.77 6.74
CA LYS A 6 -0.53 -1.81 7.10
C LYS A 6 -0.60 -2.91 6.05
N LEU A 7 -0.70 -2.59 4.76
CA LEU A 7 -0.69 -3.62 3.70
C LEU A 7 0.58 -4.48 3.72
N LEU A 8 1.74 -3.88 3.97
CA LEU A 8 3.00 -4.60 4.07
C LEU A 8 3.02 -5.55 5.29
N ASP A 9 2.47 -5.12 6.42
CA ASP A 9 2.36 -5.95 7.63
C ASP A 9 1.32 -7.06 7.47
N ASP A 10 0.14 -6.76 6.93
CA ASP A 10 -0.91 -7.73 6.67
C ASP A 10 -0.42 -8.86 5.74
N VAL A 11 0.38 -8.53 4.72
CA VAL A 11 1.02 -9.54 3.85
C VAL A 11 2.07 -10.33 4.61
N LYS A 12 2.85 -9.71 5.48
CA LYS A 12 3.82 -10.44 6.30
C LYS A 12 3.12 -11.44 7.20
N ASP A 13 2.05 -11.03 7.85
CA ASP A 13 1.30 -11.88 8.77
C ASP A 13 0.61 -13.02 8.03
N ARG A 14 -0.07 -12.73 6.91
CA ARG A 14 -0.75 -13.75 6.08
C ARG A 14 0.19 -14.85 5.58
N TYR A 15 1.42 -14.50 5.22
CA TYR A 15 2.40 -15.42 4.65
C TYR A 15 3.51 -15.82 5.63
N ASN A 16 3.38 -15.48 6.91
CA ASN A 16 4.36 -15.74 7.96
C ASN A 16 5.79 -15.30 7.58
N ILE A 17 5.91 -14.10 7.00
CA ILE A 17 7.17 -13.56 6.50
C ILE A 17 7.92 -12.90 7.67
N PRO A 18 9.11 -13.40 8.04
CA PRO A 18 9.78 -13.00 9.27
C PRO A 18 10.49 -11.63 9.19
N SER A 19 10.65 -11.06 7.99
CA SER A 19 11.38 -9.82 7.82
C SER A 19 10.96 -9.04 6.58
N ASP A 20 11.23 -7.73 6.59
CA ASP A 20 11.02 -6.86 5.43
C ASP A 20 11.92 -7.25 4.23
N TYR A 21 13.05 -7.94 4.48
CA TYR A 21 13.87 -8.49 3.40
C TYR A 21 13.17 -9.63 2.68
N ALA A 22 12.60 -10.58 3.43
CA ALA A 22 11.84 -11.68 2.86
C ALA A 22 10.56 -11.17 2.16
N LEU A 23 9.95 -10.10 2.68
CA LEU A 23 8.85 -9.41 1.99
C LEU A 23 9.31 -8.81 0.66
N ALA A 24 10.45 -8.12 0.64
CA ALA A 24 11.01 -7.55 -0.58
C ALA A 24 11.26 -8.62 -1.65
N GLN A 25 11.76 -9.81 -1.26
CA GLN A 25 11.92 -10.94 -2.18
C GLN A 25 10.58 -11.44 -2.73
N LYS A 26 9.56 -11.58 -1.89
CA LYS A 26 8.21 -11.99 -2.32
C LYS A 26 7.57 -10.98 -3.28
N LEU A 27 7.81 -9.70 -3.05
CA LEU A 27 7.33 -8.61 -3.90
C LEU A 27 8.20 -8.38 -5.14
N GLU A 28 9.36 -9.04 -5.23
CA GLU A 28 10.35 -8.89 -6.31
C GLU A 28 10.91 -7.47 -6.43
N VAL A 29 11.09 -6.81 -5.29
CA VAL A 29 11.64 -5.45 -5.21
C VAL A 29 12.95 -5.41 -4.41
N PRO A 30 13.81 -4.41 -4.63
CA PRO A 30 14.99 -4.22 -3.78
C PRO A 30 14.61 -3.98 -2.32
N ARG A 31 15.36 -4.57 -1.39
CA ARG A 31 15.19 -4.35 0.07
C ARG A 31 15.13 -2.88 0.46
N ALA A 32 15.98 -2.07 -0.17
CA ALA A 32 16.05 -0.63 0.09
C ALA A 32 14.72 0.08 -0.22
N THR A 33 13.96 -0.43 -1.20
CA THR A 33 12.67 0.12 -1.60
C THR A 33 11.64 -0.05 -0.48
N VAL A 34 11.52 -1.25 0.10
CA VAL A 34 10.62 -1.51 1.24
C VAL A 34 10.95 -0.62 2.43
N SER A 35 12.25 -0.46 2.74
CA SER A 35 12.69 0.43 3.83
C SER A 35 12.31 1.89 3.58
N ARG A 36 12.38 2.38 2.34
CA ARG A 36 11.97 3.75 1.98
C ARG A 36 10.47 3.96 2.10
N TRP A 37 9.65 2.95 1.74
CA TRP A 37 8.21 2.98 1.97
C TRP A 37 7.87 3.07 3.45
N ARG A 38 8.49 2.21 4.28
CA ARG A 38 8.34 2.21 5.74
C ARG A 38 8.63 3.57 6.38
N GLN A 39 9.65 4.26 5.86
CA GLN A 39 10.08 5.58 6.33
C GLN A 39 9.30 6.74 5.70
N ASN A 40 8.25 6.46 4.91
CA ASN A 40 7.47 7.46 4.18
C ASN A 40 8.31 8.35 3.24
N LYS A 41 9.48 7.89 2.81
CA LYS A 41 10.36 8.63 1.90
C LYS A 41 9.86 8.62 0.47
N ASN A 42 9.16 7.56 0.08
CA ASN A 42 8.44 7.44 -1.19
C ASN A 42 7.22 6.54 -1.01
N CYS A 43 6.27 6.62 -1.95
CA CYS A 43 5.14 5.70 -2.03
C CYS A 43 5.52 4.50 -2.93
N ALA A 44 4.86 3.37 -2.73
CA ALA A 44 4.95 2.24 -3.65
C ALA A 44 4.34 2.61 -5.01
N GLU A 45 4.88 1.99 -6.06
CA GLU A 45 4.29 2.05 -7.40
C GLU A 45 2.96 1.28 -7.40
N TRP A 46 2.03 1.67 -8.28
CA TRP A 46 0.70 1.08 -8.32
C TRP A 46 0.74 -0.42 -8.56
N ASP A 47 1.66 -0.91 -9.41
CA ASP A 47 1.82 -2.35 -9.67
C ASP A 47 2.14 -3.14 -8.39
N VAL A 48 2.96 -2.57 -7.48
CA VAL A 48 3.25 -3.20 -6.19
C VAL A 48 2.04 -3.12 -5.26
N ILE A 49 1.32 -2.00 -5.26
CA ILE A 49 0.12 -1.81 -4.44
C ILE A 49 -0.96 -2.82 -4.84
N PHE A 50 -1.19 -3.02 -6.14
CA PHE A 50 -2.13 -4.03 -6.63
C PHE A 50 -1.64 -5.46 -6.35
N LYS A 51 -0.33 -5.72 -6.47
CA LYS A 51 0.24 -7.01 -6.04
C LYS A 51 -0.02 -7.29 -4.55
N LEU A 52 0.07 -6.27 -3.68
CA LEU A 52 -0.30 -6.40 -2.26
C LEU A 52 -1.81 -6.65 -2.09
N ALA A 53 -2.65 -5.95 -2.87
CA ALA A 53 -4.10 -6.14 -2.87
C ALA A 53 -4.48 -7.58 -3.27
N ASP A 54 -3.90 -8.10 -4.34
CA ASP A 54 -4.09 -9.48 -4.82
C ASP A 54 -3.71 -10.51 -3.76
N LEU A 55 -2.53 -10.34 -3.14
CA LEU A 55 -2.05 -11.21 -2.06
C LEU A 55 -3.00 -11.19 -0.84
N LEU A 56 -3.62 -10.03 -0.59
CA LEU A 56 -4.58 -9.85 0.50
C LEU A 56 -6.04 -10.13 0.11
N GLN A 57 -6.31 -10.38 -1.18
CA GLN A 57 -7.66 -10.50 -1.75
C GLN A 57 -8.54 -9.30 -1.38
N LEU A 58 -7.96 -8.10 -1.46
CA LEU A 58 -8.66 -6.85 -1.20
C LEU A 58 -9.29 -6.32 -2.49
N ASP A 59 -10.35 -5.53 -2.33
CA ASP A 59 -10.95 -4.79 -3.42
C ASP A 59 -10.05 -3.63 -3.86
N ASP A 60 -9.78 -3.56 -5.17
CA ASP A 60 -8.90 -2.57 -5.79
C ASP A 60 -9.36 -1.14 -5.53
N GLN A 61 -10.68 -0.89 -5.58
CA GLN A 61 -11.24 0.44 -5.39
C GLN A 61 -10.97 0.94 -3.96
N ASN A 62 -11.13 0.07 -2.96
CA ASN A 62 -10.80 0.37 -1.57
C ASN A 62 -9.30 0.65 -1.38
N VAL A 63 -8.42 -0.15 -2.00
CA VAL A 63 -6.97 0.05 -1.88
C VAL A 63 -6.54 1.37 -2.51
N VAL A 64 -7.00 1.65 -3.73
CA VAL A 64 -6.71 2.90 -4.44
C VAL A 64 -7.21 4.11 -3.66
N TYR A 65 -8.44 4.04 -3.14
CA TYR A 65 -9.02 5.12 -2.36
C TYR A 65 -8.16 5.47 -1.14
N ASN A 66 -7.78 4.47 -0.34
CA ASN A 66 -7.01 4.69 0.88
C ASN A 66 -5.61 5.25 0.59
N ILE A 67 -4.92 4.73 -0.43
CA ILE A 67 -3.61 5.26 -0.83
C ILE A 67 -3.72 6.69 -1.35
N LEU A 68 -4.72 7.00 -2.18
CA LEU A 68 -4.92 8.35 -2.70
C LEU A 68 -5.27 9.35 -1.61
N ALA A 69 -6.11 8.96 -0.65
CA ALA A 69 -6.46 9.79 0.50
C ALA A 69 -5.23 10.19 1.31
N GLU A 70 -4.29 9.27 1.55
CA GLU A 70 -3.04 9.57 2.26
C GLU A 70 -2.03 10.35 1.42
N LYS A 71 -2.00 10.12 0.09
CA LYS A 71 -1.06 10.77 -0.82
C LYS A 71 -1.44 12.23 -1.10
N THR A 72 -2.72 12.54 -0.98
CA THR A 72 -3.30 13.81 -1.44
C THR A 72 -3.47 14.76 -0.27
N ASN A 73 -2.72 15.87 -0.28
CA ASN A 73 -2.93 16.98 0.66
C ASN A 73 -3.93 18.03 0.14
N ASN A 74 -4.41 17.89 -1.11
CA ASN A 74 -5.33 18.85 -1.72
C ASN A 74 -6.78 18.57 -1.26
N PRO A 75 -7.42 19.48 -0.51
CA PRO A 75 -8.76 19.27 0.02
C PRO A 75 -9.82 19.05 -1.06
N ARG A 76 -9.64 19.62 -2.27
CA ARG A 76 -10.59 19.43 -3.39
C ARG A 76 -10.55 18.02 -3.94
N VAL A 77 -9.35 17.43 -4.02
CA VAL A 77 -9.18 16.06 -4.50
C VAL A 77 -9.68 15.09 -3.44
N ILE A 78 -9.42 15.34 -2.15
CA ILE A 78 -9.99 14.55 -1.05
C ILE A 78 -11.53 14.57 -1.11
N LYS A 79 -12.15 15.75 -1.25
CA LYS A 79 -13.61 15.88 -1.35
C LYS A 79 -14.19 15.18 -2.59
N ALA A 80 -13.49 15.24 -3.72
CA ALA A 80 -13.89 14.53 -4.94
C ALA A 80 -13.84 13.01 -4.77
N LEU A 81 -12.83 12.49 -4.06
CA LEU A 81 -12.74 11.07 -3.72
C LEU A 81 -13.88 10.66 -2.78
N GLU A 82 -14.14 11.43 -1.72
CA GLU A 82 -15.22 11.14 -0.76
C GLU A 82 -16.60 11.04 -1.41
N CYS A 83 -16.90 11.89 -2.41
CA CYS A 83 -18.14 11.81 -3.17
C CYS A 83 -18.32 10.53 -3.99
N GLY A 84 -17.22 9.81 -4.30
CA GLY A 84 -17.23 8.58 -5.10
C GLY A 84 -16.84 7.33 -4.30
N ARG A 85 -16.83 7.38 -2.96
CA ARG A 85 -16.45 6.24 -2.11
C ARG A 85 -17.41 5.06 -2.38
N PRO A 86 -16.91 3.85 -2.68
CA PRO A 86 -17.76 2.68 -2.81
C PRO A 86 -18.46 2.35 -1.47
N ALA A 87 -19.66 1.77 -1.55
CA ALA A 87 -20.50 1.42 -0.40
C ALA A 87 -19.95 0.22 0.37
#